data_AF-A0A7C9TQP9-F1
#
_entry.id   AF-A0A7C9TQP9-F1
#
_cell.length_a   1.000
_cell.length_b   1.000
_cell.length_c   1.000
_cell.angle_alpha   90.00
_cell.angle_beta   90.00
_cell.angle_gamma   90.00
#
_symmetry.space_group_name_H-M   'P 1'
#
loop_
_entity.id
_entity.type
_entity.pdbx_description
1 polymer ?
#
loop_
_entity_poly.entity_id
_entity_poly.type
_entity_poly.pdbx_seq_one_letter_code
_entity_poly.pdbx_strand_id
1 'polypeptide(L)'
;MATFKPEAGIAMSEPGWSAALNLPANFYALTPSEIEKGTLLRKTAEVHFYPVAWHWNYGDGTTTTYSSPGASWAAQGLPDLTTTPTSHRYQHRGSVTATLTVDMAAEYRFDNGEWIRVSGTIAVHPAPIHLRIYSVHTVLVNPDCPPDPRGTGC
;
A
#
# COMPACT_ATOMS: atom_id res chain seq x y z
N MET A 1 4.56 31.78 -9.75
CA MET A 1 4.97 30.59 -10.53
C MET A 1 4.02 29.48 -10.16
N ALA A 2 3.39 28.79 -11.12
CA ALA A 2 2.60 27.61 -10.81
C ALA A 2 3.54 26.45 -10.50
N THR A 3 3.23 25.68 -9.45
CA THR A 3 3.95 24.44 -9.11
C THR A 3 2.91 23.34 -9.14
N PHE A 4 3.16 22.32 -9.97
CA PHE A 4 2.31 21.14 -10.08
C PHE A 4 2.94 20.02 -9.27
N LYS A 5 2.19 19.34 -8.41
CA LYS A 5 2.71 18.29 -7.54
C LYS A 5 1.68 17.18 -7.36
N PRO A 6 2.03 15.92 -7.64
CA PRO A 6 1.11 14.85 -7.38
C PRO A 6 0.88 14.62 -5.89
N GLU A 7 -0.34 14.23 -5.53
CA GLU A 7 -0.68 13.67 -4.24
C GLU A 7 0.04 12.34 -4.02
N ALA A 8 0.53 12.12 -2.80
CA ALA A 8 1.24 10.88 -2.49
C ALA A 8 0.31 9.65 -2.45
N GLY A 9 -0.98 9.85 -2.15
CA GLY A 9 -1.90 8.77 -1.83
C GLY A 9 -1.65 8.16 -0.44
N ILE A 10 -2.17 6.96 -0.23
CA ILE A 10 -2.15 6.27 1.07
C ILE A 10 -1.55 4.87 0.90
N ALA A 11 -0.60 4.53 1.78
CA ALA A 11 -0.07 3.18 1.94
C ALA A 11 -0.94 2.41 2.96
N MET A 12 -1.34 1.19 2.62
CA MET A 12 -2.21 0.35 3.44
C MET A 12 -1.61 -1.03 3.65
N SER A 13 -1.96 -1.66 4.77
CA SER A 13 -1.65 -3.06 5.06
C SER A 13 -2.83 -3.77 5.70
N GLU A 14 -2.95 -5.08 5.46
CA GLU A 14 -3.90 -5.97 6.13
C GLU A 14 -3.14 -7.07 6.90
N PRO A 15 -3.56 -7.40 8.13
CA PRO A 15 -4.81 -7.00 8.81
C PRO A 15 -4.75 -5.65 9.56
N GLY A 16 -4.05 -4.64 9.04
CA GLY A 16 -3.93 -3.30 9.61
C GLY A 16 -2.52 -3.07 10.12
N TRP A 17 -2.39 -2.53 11.33
CA TRP A 17 -1.12 -2.17 11.98
C TRP A 17 -0.37 -3.37 12.59
N SER A 18 -0.65 -4.58 12.12
CA SER A 18 -0.06 -5.81 12.65
C SER A 18 0.16 -6.84 11.56
N ALA A 19 1.09 -7.75 11.79
CA ALA A 19 1.28 -8.93 10.95
C ALA A 19 1.63 -10.15 11.79
N ALA A 20 1.13 -11.30 11.37
CA ALA A 20 1.44 -12.57 11.99
C ALA A 20 2.76 -13.13 11.41
N LEU A 21 3.65 -13.59 12.30
CA LEU A 21 4.93 -14.20 11.96
C LEU A 21 4.70 -15.36 10.99
N ASN A 22 5.45 -15.38 9.89
CA ASN A 22 5.39 -16.38 8.82
C ASN A 22 4.05 -16.49 8.09
N LEU A 23 3.08 -15.61 8.33
CA LEU A 23 1.81 -15.52 7.59
C LEU A 23 1.82 -14.33 6.62
N PRO A 24 0.99 -14.35 5.55
CA PRO A 24 0.88 -13.22 4.64
C PRO A 24 0.34 -11.99 5.35
N ALA A 25 1.06 -10.89 5.24
CA ALA A 25 0.52 -9.54 5.39
C ALA A 25 0.36 -8.95 4.01
N ASN A 26 -0.84 -8.48 3.68
CA ASN A 26 -1.11 -7.86 2.38
C ASN A 26 -0.73 -6.37 2.45
N PHE A 27 -0.09 -5.86 1.41
CA PHE A 27 0.26 -4.45 1.27
C PHE A 27 -0.34 -3.91 -0.02
N TYR A 28 -0.93 -2.72 0.03
CA TYR A 28 -1.47 -2.07 -1.15
C TYR A 28 -1.49 -0.56 -1.02
N ALA A 29 -1.70 0.13 -2.13
CA ALA A 29 -1.70 1.58 -2.20
C ALA A 29 -3.03 2.12 -2.75
N LEU A 30 -3.47 3.25 -2.20
CA LEU A 30 -4.54 4.07 -2.75
C LEU A 30 -3.90 5.36 -3.28
N THR A 31 -3.42 5.31 -4.53
CA THR A 31 -2.77 6.45 -5.18
C THR A 31 -3.57 6.84 -6.42
N PRO A 32 -4.22 8.02 -6.43
CA PRO A 32 -5.09 8.41 -7.53
C PRO A 32 -4.31 8.82 -8.79
N SER A 33 -4.98 8.69 -9.93
CA SER A 33 -4.65 9.41 -11.15
C SER A 33 -5.33 10.77 -11.08
N GLU A 34 -4.61 11.86 -11.32
CA GLU A 34 -5.16 13.20 -11.09
C GLU A 34 -4.73 14.22 -12.14
N ILE A 35 -5.61 15.18 -12.41
CA ILE A 35 -5.34 16.30 -13.32
C ILE A 35 -5.29 17.58 -12.51
N GLU A 36 -4.12 18.21 -12.48
CA GLU A 36 -3.93 19.54 -11.93
C GLU A 36 -4.02 20.60 -13.02
N LYS A 37 -4.69 21.73 -12.73
CA LYS A 37 -4.83 22.85 -13.65
C LYS A 37 -4.07 24.06 -13.13
N GLY A 38 -3.39 24.76 -14.03
CA GLY A 38 -2.63 25.95 -13.66
C GLY A 38 -2.19 26.77 -14.86
N THR A 39 -1.34 27.76 -14.60
CA THR A 39 -0.78 28.62 -15.65
C THR A 39 0.70 28.33 -15.80
N LEU A 40 1.11 27.90 -17.00
CA LEU A 40 2.51 27.68 -17.37
C LEU A 40 2.79 28.50 -18.63
N LEU A 41 3.88 29.28 -18.62
CA LEU A 41 4.27 30.12 -19.77
C LEU A 41 3.14 31.05 -20.29
N ARG A 42 2.32 31.60 -19.38
CA ARG A 42 1.14 32.45 -19.67
C ARG A 42 0.02 31.75 -20.46
N LYS A 43 0.00 30.42 -20.48
CA LYS A 43 -1.07 29.60 -21.04
C LYS A 43 -1.73 28.74 -19.95
N THR A 44 -2.99 28.38 -20.17
CA THR A 44 -3.66 27.41 -19.31
C THR A 44 -3.07 26.04 -19.60
N ALA A 45 -2.54 25.41 -18.57
CA ALA A 45 -1.95 24.07 -18.63
C ALA A 45 -2.75 23.12 -17.74
N GLU A 46 -2.84 21.89 -18.21
CA GLU A 46 -3.29 20.76 -17.41
C GLU A 46 -2.14 19.76 -17.34
N VAL A 47 -1.89 19.21 -16.16
CA VAL A 47 -0.89 18.16 -15.93
C VAL A 47 -1.61 16.96 -15.35
N HIS A 48 -1.51 15.83 -16.01
CA HIS A 48 -2.07 14.56 -15.57
C HIS A 48 -0.95 13.71 -14.96
N PHE A 49 -1.08 13.41 -13.67
CA PHE A 49 -0.18 12.50 -12.95
C PHE A 49 -0.84 11.14 -12.78
N TYR A 50 -0.08 10.07 -12.97
CA TYR A 50 -0.55 8.70 -12.77
C TYR A 50 0.57 7.79 -12.28
N PRO A 51 0.28 6.86 -11.32
CA PRO A 51 1.29 5.98 -10.76
C PRO A 51 1.69 4.89 -11.76
N VAL A 52 2.97 4.55 -11.79
CA VAL A 52 3.52 3.53 -12.70
C VAL A 52 4.36 2.46 -12.00
N ALA A 53 4.87 2.72 -10.79
CA ALA A 53 5.57 1.72 -9.99
C ALA A 53 5.41 1.97 -8.48
N TRP A 54 5.43 0.88 -7.71
CA TRP A 54 5.28 0.89 -6.24
C TRP A 54 6.45 0.16 -5.60
N HIS A 55 7.30 0.90 -4.89
CA HIS A 55 8.49 0.39 -4.23
C HIS A 55 8.26 0.30 -2.72
N TRP A 56 8.07 -0.93 -2.24
CA TRP A 56 7.92 -1.22 -0.82
C TRP A 56 9.27 -1.51 -0.19
N ASN A 57 9.48 -0.92 0.99
CA ASN A 57 10.45 -1.37 1.96
C ASN A 57 9.67 -1.79 3.22
N TYR A 58 9.80 -3.05 3.63
CA TYR A 58 9.01 -3.62 4.72
C TYR A 58 9.60 -3.33 6.11
N GLY A 59 10.76 -2.68 6.18
CA GLY A 59 11.42 -2.32 7.44
C GLY A 59 12.14 -3.48 8.12
N ASP A 60 12.17 -4.67 7.52
CA ASP A 60 12.90 -5.86 7.97
C ASP A 60 14.15 -6.15 7.10
N GLY A 61 14.55 -5.17 6.28
CA GLY A 61 15.66 -5.28 5.33
C GLY A 61 15.25 -5.82 3.97
N THR A 62 13.99 -6.21 3.77
CA THR A 62 13.48 -6.63 2.46
C THR A 62 12.75 -5.50 1.73
N THR A 63 12.84 -5.54 0.41
CA THR A 63 12.20 -4.57 -0.48
C THR A 63 11.63 -5.28 -1.71
N THR A 64 10.49 -4.79 -2.21
CA THR A 64 9.88 -5.31 -3.44
C THR A 64 9.37 -4.16 -4.29
N THR A 65 9.45 -4.31 -5.61
CA THR A 65 8.84 -3.38 -6.57
C THR A 65 7.69 -4.08 -7.29
N TYR A 66 6.53 -3.43 -7.35
CA TYR A 66 5.37 -3.90 -8.10
C TYR A 66 5.01 -2.93 -9.22
N SER A 67 4.39 -3.48 -10.26
CA SER A 67 3.77 -2.73 -11.36
C SER A 67 2.26 -2.54 -11.17
N SER A 68 1.74 -2.87 -9.99
CA SER A 68 0.35 -2.64 -9.62
C SER A 68 0.26 -2.22 -8.15
N PRO A 69 -0.76 -1.45 -7.76
CA PRO A 69 -0.91 -0.98 -6.38
C PRO A 69 -1.34 -2.08 -5.41
N GLY A 70 -1.68 -3.28 -5.89
CA GLY A 70 -2.40 -4.27 -5.10
C GLY A 70 -3.85 -3.85 -4.80
N ALA A 71 -4.52 -4.61 -3.94
CA ALA A 71 -5.86 -4.31 -3.45
C ALA A 71 -6.08 -5.00 -2.09
N SER A 72 -7.12 -4.58 -1.36
CA SER A 72 -7.52 -5.26 -0.13
C SER A 72 -7.97 -6.71 -0.40
N TRP A 73 -7.94 -7.57 0.61
CA TRP A 73 -8.52 -8.92 0.50
C TRP A 73 -10.00 -8.85 0.15
N ALA A 74 -10.75 -7.95 0.80
CA ALA A 74 -12.18 -7.75 0.54
C ALA A 74 -12.46 -7.34 -0.92
N ALA A 75 -11.68 -6.42 -1.50
CA ALA A 75 -11.86 -6.01 -2.89
C ALA A 75 -11.52 -7.13 -3.89
N GLN A 76 -10.69 -8.10 -3.48
CA GLN A 76 -10.35 -9.28 -4.27
C GLN A 76 -11.29 -10.47 -4.00
N GLY A 77 -12.23 -10.35 -3.06
CA GLY A 77 -13.09 -11.46 -2.64
C GLY A 77 -12.32 -12.60 -1.95
N LEU A 78 -11.19 -12.29 -1.32
CA LEU A 78 -10.33 -13.28 -0.65
C LEU A 78 -10.57 -13.29 0.87
N PRO A 79 -10.46 -14.45 1.53
CA PRO A 79 -10.39 -14.51 2.99
C PRO A 79 -9.14 -13.82 3.53
N ASP A 80 -9.21 -13.39 4.79
CA ASP A 80 -8.07 -12.82 5.50
C ASP A 80 -6.87 -13.78 5.52
N LEU A 81 -5.66 -13.22 5.52
CA LEU A 81 -4.39 -13.96 5.53
C LEU A 81 -4.15 -14.82 4.28
N THR A 82 -4.92 -14.60 3.21
CA THR A 82 -4.66 -15.20 1.90
C THR A 82 -3.46 -14.53 1.23
N THR A 83 -2.60 -15.30 0.56
CA THR A 83 -1.48 -14.74 -0.20
C THR A 83 -2.00 -14.00 -1.43
N THR A 84 -1.60 -12.74 -1.57
CA THR A 84 -1.85 -11.85 -2.72
C THR A 84 -0.55 -11.59 -3.49
N PRO A 85 -0.59 -11.03 -4.72
CA PRO A 85 0.61 -10.62 -5.44
C PRO A 85 1.51 -9.65 -4.65
N THR A 86 0.92 -8.85 -3.77
CA THR A 86 1.60 -7.81 -2.97
C THR A 86 1.76 -8.20 -1.49
N SER A 87 1.65 -9.50 -1.17
CA SER A 87 1.87 -10.00 0.17
C SER A 87 3.34 -10.08 0.56
N HIS A 88 3.62 -9.85 1.84
CA HIS A 88 4.93 -10.05 2.47
C HIS A 88 4.82 -10.95 3.71
N ARG A 89 5.91 -11.64 4.07
CA ARG A 89 5.97 -12.54 5.23
C ARG A 89 7.16 -12.22 6.12
N TYR A 90 6.89 -11.64 7.27
CA TYR A 90 7.92 -11.35 8.28
C TYR A 90 8.43 -12.61 8.97
N GLN A 91 9.75 -12.71 9.09
CA GLN A 91 10.45 -13.86 9.70
C GLN A 91 10.86 -13.62 11.16
N HIS A 92 10.79 -12.38 11.64
CA HIS A 92 11.15 -12.01 13.00
C HIS A 92 10.05 -11.20 13.68
N ARG A 93 9.81 -11.48 14.97
CA ARG A 93 8.91 -10.66 15.80
C ARG A 93 9.56 -9.30 16.06
N GLY A 94 8.72 -8.30 16.32
CA GLY A 94 9.18 -6.97 16.68
C GLY A 94 8.28 -5.87 16.13
N SER A 95 8.79 -4.65 16.16
CA SER A 95 8.19 -3.51 15.49
C SER A 95 8.99 -3.17 14.25
N VAL A 96 8.29 -2.95 13.14
CA VAL A 96 8.88 -2.53 11.87
C VAL A 96 8.13 -1.31 11.35
N THR A 97 8.80 -0.52 10.52
CA THR A 97 8.16 0.59 9.80
C THR A 97 8.27 0.30 8.31
N ALA A 98 7.14 0.00 7.68
CA ALA A 98 7.06 -0.20 6.25
C ALA A 98 6.85 1.15 5.56
N THR A 99 7.58 1.39 4.48
CA THR A 99 7.49 2.61 3.67
C THR A 99 7.19 2.27 2.22
N LEU A 100 6.46 3.15 1.55
CA LEU A 100 6.17 3.06 0.14
C LEU A 100 6.75 4.29 -0.57
N THR A 101 7.42 4.08 -1.71
CA THR A 101 7.69 5.10 -2.71
C THR A 101 6.89 4.78 -3.96
N VAL A 102 6.14 5.74 -4.47
CA VAL A 102 5.38 5.58 -5.72
C VAL A 102 6.00 6.46 -6.79
N ASP A 103 6.31 5.86 -7.93
CA ASP A 103 6.78 6.59 -9.10
C ASP A 103 5.57 7.08 -9.90
N MET A 104 5.43 8.39 -10.03
CA MET A 104 4.36 9.05 -10.78
C MET A 104 4.90 9.48 -12.14
N ALA A 105 4.31 8.99 -13.22
CA ALA A 105 4.51 9.56 -14.55
C ALA A 105 3.65 10.83 -14.71
N ALA A 106 4.03 11.68 -15.66
CA ALA A 106 3.28 12.89 -15.97
C ALA A 106 3.11 13.08 -17.48
N GLU A 107 1.98 13.64 -17.86
CA GLU A 107 1.75 14.22 -19.19
C GLU A 107 1.09 15.58 -19.04
N TYR A 108 1.34 16.50 -19.97
CA TYR A 108 0.78 17.84 -19.92
C TYR A 108 0.15 18.24 -21.25
N ARG A 109 -0.79 19.18 -21.20
CA ARG A 109 -1.34 19.84 -22.40
C ARG A 109 -1.59 21.31 -22.14
N PHE A 110 -1.60 22.09 -23.23
CA PHE A 110 -2.00 23.50 -23.23
C PHE A 110 -3.30 23.68 -23.98
N ASP A 111 -4.17 24.57 -23.49
CA ASP A 111 -5.35 25.05 -24.20
C ASP A 111 -6.19 23.92 -24.85
N ASN A 112 -6.41 22.83 -24.11
CA ASN A 112 -7.13 21.60 -24.53
C ASN A 112 -6.52 20.84 -25.73
N GLY A 113 -5.24 21.05 -26.04
CA GLY A 113 -4.52 20.30 -27.07
C GLY A 113 -4.21 18.84 -26.69
N GLU A 114 -3.34 18.21 -27.47
CA GLU A 114 -2.87 16.84 -27.22
C GLU A 114 -2.02 16.74 -25.95
N TRP A 115 -2.08 15.58 -25.31
CA TRP A 115 -1.23 15.25 -24.17
C TRP A 115 0.19 14.92 -24.63
N ILE A 116 1.16 15.59 -24.02
CA ILE A 116 2.59 15.40 -24.25
C ILE A 116 3.16 14.74 -23.00
N ARG A 117 3.75 13.55 -23.17
CA ARG A 117 4.41 12.86 -22.06
C ARG A 117 5.65 13.62 -21.60
N VAL A 118 5.83 13.67 -20.29
CA VAL A 118 7.06 14.10 -19.65
C VAL A 118 7.98 12.89 -19.50
N SER A 119 9.24 13.03 -19.88
CA SER A 119 10.23 11.97 -19.65
C SER A 119 10.62 11.90 -18.17
N GLY A 120 10.63 10.70 -17.61
CA GLY A 120 10.96 10.44 -16.20
C GLY A 120 9.74 10.31 -15.31
N THR A 121 10.00 10.17 -14.00
CA THR A 121 8.98 10.00 -12.96
C THR A 121 9.25 10.95 -11.79
N ILE A 122 8.21 11.22 -11.01
CA ILE A 122 8.25 11.95 -9.75
C ILE A 122 7.99 10.95 -8.63
N ALA A 123 8.92 10.82 -7.69
CA ALA A 123 8.74 9.97 -6.51
C ALA A 123 7.86 10.68 -5.47
N VAL A 124 6.77 10.04 -5.07
CA VAL A 124 5.93 10.46 -3.94
C VAL A 124 5.97 9.43 -2.82
N HIS A 125 5.77 9.89 -1.59
CA HIS A 125 5.99 9.11 -0.38
C HIS A 125 4.77 9.21 0.54
N PRO A 126 3.84 8.23 0.49
CA PRO A 126 2.78 8.11 1.47
C PRO A 126 3.30 8.03 2.90
N ALA A 127 2.42 8.32 3.86
CA ALA A 127 2.74 8.12 5.27
C ALA A 127 3.18 6.66 5.55
N PRO A 128 4.21 6.44 6.38
CA PRO A 128 4.70 5.10 6.68
C PRO A 128 3.69 4.30 7.53
N ILE A 129 3.78 2.98 7.41
CA ILE A 129 2.97 2.04 8.21
C ILE A 129 3.81 1.50 9.34
N HIS A 130 3.40 1.75 10.58
CA HIS A 130 4.01 1.17 11.76
C HIS A 130 3.33 -0.15 12.09
N LEU A 131 4.08 -1.24 12.05
CA LEU A 131 3.58 -2.60 12.23
C LEU A 131 4.14 -3.24 13.48
N ARG A 132 3.31 -4.05 14.14
CA ARG A 132 3.74 -4.98 15.18
C ARG A 132 3.63 -6.43 14.70
N ILE A 133 4.76 -7.14 14.73
CA ILE A 133 4.87 -8.54 14.32
C ILE A 133 4.72 -9.45 15.54
N TYR A 134 3.69 -10.27 15.55
CA TYR A 134 3.38 -11.24 16.62
C TYR A 134 3.45 -12.66 16.04
N SER A 135 3.79 -13.69 16.82
CA SER A 135 3.47 -15.06 16.38
C SER A 135 2.07 -15.43 16.80
N VAL A 136 1.47 -16.23 15.95
CA VAL A 136 0.23 -16.93 16.21
C VAL A 136 0.58 -18.23 16.92
N HIS A 137 -0.04 -18.47 18.07
CA HIS A 137 -0.12 -19.80 18.65
C HIS A 137 -1.53 -20.31 18.35
N THR A 138 -1.65 -21.33 17.50
CA THR A 138 -2.93 -21.99 17.30
C THR A 138 -3.19 -22.85 18.53
N VAL A 139 -4.13 -22.44 19.36
CA VAL A 139 -4.71 -23.34 20.36
C VAL A 139 -5.74 -24.19 19.61
N LEU A 140 -5.53 -25.51 19.57
CA LEU A 140 -6.57 -26.44 19.15
C LEU A 140 -7.69 -26.37 20.19
N VAL A 141 -8.79 -25.68 19.87
CA VAL A 141 -10.01 -25.80 20.66
C VAL A 141 -10.57 -27.18 20.37
N ASN A 142 -10.53 -28.07 21.37
CA ASN A 142 -11.12 -29.38 21.24
C ASN A 142 -12.65 -29.22 21.09
N PRO A 143 -13.30 -29.70 20.02
CA PRO A 143 -14.74 -29.55 19.82
C PRO A 143 -15.60 -30.26 20.88
N ASP A 144 -15.00 -31.12 21.71
CA ASP A 144 -15.66 -31.87 22.77
C ASP A 144 -15.62 -31.21 24.15
N CYS A 145 -15.45 -29.89 24.26
CA CYS A 145 -15.56 -29.24 25.57
C CYS A 145 -17.01 -28.84 25.89
N PRO A 146 -17.72 -29.55 26.79
CA PRO A 146 -19.00 -29.08 27.29
C PRO A 146 -18.78 -27.82 28.16
N PRO A 147 -19.73 -26.88 28.19
CA PRO A 147 -19.62 -25.69 29.03
C PRO A 147 -19.59 -26.09 30.51
N ASP A 148 -18.44 -25.91 31.16
CA ASP A 148 -18.28 -26.02 32.61
C ASP A 148 -18.73 -24.70 33.28
N PRO A 149 -19.79 -24.71 34.11
CA PRO A 149 -20.23 -23.50 34.81
C PRO A 149 -19.32 -23.07 35.98
N ARG A 150 -18.18 -23.74 36.26
CA ARG A 150 -17.35 -23.44 37.46
C ARG A 150 -15.81 -23.54 37.32
N GLY A 151 -15.19 -23.50 36.14
CA GLY A 151 -13.71 -23.55 36.11
C GLY A 151 -13.02 -23.13 34.82
N THR A 152 -12.02 -22.26 34.97
CA THR A 152 -11.12 -21.70 33.95
C THR A 152 -10.42 -22.77 33.13
N GLY A 153 -10.88 -23.04 31.90
CA GLY A 153 -10.12 -23.88 30.98
C GLY A 153 -10.93 -24.61 29.94
N CYS A 154 -11.74 -23.88 29.17
CA CYS A 154 -12.07 -24.03 27.75
C CYS A 154 -12.62 -22.67 27.30
#